data_AF-A0A2K3JPR7-F1
#
_entry.id   AF-A0A2K3JPR7-F1
#
_cell.length_a   1.000
_cell.length_b   1.000
_cell.length_c   1.000
_cell.angle_alpha   90.00
_cell.angle_beta   90.00
_cell.angle_gamma   90.00
#
_symmetry.space_group_name_H-M   'P 1'
#
loop_
_entity.id
_entity.type
_entity.pdbx_description
1 polymer ?
#
loop_
_entity_poly.entity_id
_entity_poly.type
_entity_poly.pdbx_seq_one_letter_code
_entity_poly.pdbx_strand_id
1 'polypeptide(L)' 'VIESRLLRFNDAKALIHDVCHNEEREVAGRFAVMIWMLWNNRYDWLWNKEKKSATQIGTAWDTGACSIIEAEALAC' A
#
# COMPACT_ATOMS: atom_id res chain seq x y z
N VAL A 1 7.43 -7.54 10.18
CA VAL A 1 6.66 -8.59 9.47
C VAL A 1 6.68 -8.37 7.96
N ILE A 2 6.31 -7.18 7.47
CA ILE A 2 6.27 -6.90 6.02
C ILE A 2 7.67 -6.69 5.42
N GLU A 3 8.57 -6.03 6.17
CA GLU A 3 9.95 -5.73 5.73
C GLU A 3 10.77 -6.99 5.40
N SER A 4 10.70 -8.02 6.25
CA SER A 4 11.43 -9.28 6.04
C SER A 4 10.91 -10.07 4.82
N ARG A 5 9.63 -9.93 4.48
CA ARG A 5 9.03 -10.53 3.27
C ARG A 5 9.42 -9.76 2.02
N LEU A 6 9.49 -8.43 2.10
CA LEU A 6 9.93 -7.56 1.00
C LEU A 6 11.32 -7.92 0.47
N LEU A 7 12.25 -8.27 1.37
CA LEU A 7 13.61 -8.67 0.99
C LEU A 7 13.68 -10.10 0.43
N ARG A 8 12.61 -10.89 0.56
CA ARG A 8 12.58 -12.31 0.18
C ARG A 8 11.93 -12.56 -1.17
N PHE A 9 11.09 -11.63 -1.64
CA PHE A 9 10.43 -11.72 -2.93
C PHE A 9 11.07 -10.74 -3.93
N ASN A 10 11.40 -11.24 -5.12
CA ASN A 10 11.85 -10.41 -6.24
C ASN A 10 10.68 -9.94 -7.13
N ASP A 11 9.45 -10.29 -6.76
CA ASP A 11 8.24 -10.01 -7.52
C ASP A 11 7.13 -9.48 -6.60
N ALA A 12 6.54 -8.36 -7.00
CA ALA A 12 5.52 -7.68 -6.21
C ALA A 12 4.23 -8.53 -6.13
N LYS A 13 3.86 -9.24 -7.20
CA LYS A 13 2.66 -10.08 -7.20
C LYS A 13 2.79 -11.25 -6.23
N ALA A 14 3.95 -11.91 -6.20
CA ALA A 14 4.24 -12.98 -5.26
C ALA A 14 4.19 -12.49 -3.80
N LEU A 15 4.77 -11.32 -3.51
CA LEU A 15 4.69 -10.70 -2.18
C LEU A 15 3.24 -10.38 -1.77
N ILE A 16 2.46 -9.79 -2.68
CA ILE A 16 1.05 -9.45 -2.42
C ILE A 16 0.25 -10.72 -2.11
N HIS A 17 0.42 -11.75 -2.92
CA HIS A 17 -0.26 -13.02 -2.71
C HIS A 17 0.12 -13.65 -1.36
N ASP A 18 1.41 -13.66 -1.01
CA ASP A 18 1.89 -14.20 0.27
C ASP A 18 1.31 -13.47 1.48
N VAL A 19 1.25 -12.14 1.44
CA VAL A 19 0.66 -11.35 2.53
C VAL A 19 -0.84 -11.59 2.62
N CYS A 20 -1.58 -11.55 1.51
CA CYS A 20 -3.03 -11.77 1.55
C CYS A 20 -3.43 -13.20 1.95
N HIS A 21 -2.56 -14.20 1.71
CA HIS A 21 -2.86 -15.59 2.06
C HIS A 21 -2.46 -15.96 3.49
N ASN A 22 -1.37 -15.40 4.00
CA ASN A 22 -0.74 -15.85 5.26
C ASN A 22 -0.90 -14.87 6.44
N GLU A 23 -1.50 -13.70 6.25
CA GLU A 23 -1.70 -12.70 7.31
C GLU A 23 -3.19 -12.52 7.66
N GLU A 24 -3.44 -12.00 8.86
CA GLU A 24 -4.79 -11.64 9.30
C GLU A 24 -5.37 -10.49 8.46
N ARG A 25 -6.70 -10.40 8.40
CA ARG A 25 -7.42 -9.41 7.59
C ARG A 25 -6.95 -7.99 7.88
N GLU A 26 -6.68 -7.69 9.15
CA GLU A 26 -6.20 -6.39 9.60
C GLU A 26 -4.82 -6.06 9.04
N VAL A 27 -3.90 -7.03 9.03
CA VAL A 27 -2.53 -6.84 8.52
C VAL A 27 -2.53 -6.78 6.99
N ALA A 28 -3.30 -7.66 6.33
CA ALA A 28 -3.46 -7.66 4.88
C ALA A 28 -4.12 -6.36 4.39
N GLY A 29 -5.15 -5.88 5.10
CA GLY A 29 -5.81 -4.60 4.82
C GLY A 29 -4.85 -3.42 4.98
N ARG A 30 -4.02 -3.42 6.03
CA ARG A 30 -2.99 -2.39 6.19
C ARG A 30 -1.96 -2.41 5.04
N PHE A 31 -1.55 -3.59 4.62
CA PHE A 31 -0.64 -3.73 3.49
C PHE A 31 -1.26 -3.26 2.17
N ALA A 32 -2.53 -3.55 1.92
CA ALA A 32 -3.25 -3.13 0.72
C ALA A 32 -3.34 -1.59 0.62
N VAL A 33 -3.71 -0.92 1.71
CA VAL A 33 -3.77 0.55 1.72
C VAL A 33 -2.38 1.16 1.52
N MET A 34 -1.31 0.53 2.02
CA MET A 34 0.06 1.02 1.82
C MET A 34 0.45 0.96 0.35
N ILE A 35 0.13 -0.15 -0.34
CA ILE A 35 0.33 -0.28 -1.80
C ILE A 35 -0.47 0.79 -2.55
N TRP A 36 -1.73 0.97 -2.16
CA TRP A 36 -2.62 1.97 -2.76
C TRP A 36 -2.02 3.39 -2.67
N MET A 37 -1.55 3.81 -1.49
CA MET A 37 -0.94 5.12 -1.31
C MET A 37 0.33 5.31 -2.15
N LEU A 38 1.18 4.28 -2.26
CA LEU A 38 2.38 4.33 -3.09
C LEU A 38 2.03 4.45 -4.57
N TRP A 39 1.03 3.70 -5.03
CA TRP A 39 0.52 3.77 -6.39
C TRP A 39 -0.08 5.15 -6.68
N ASN A 40 -0.91 5.68 -5.78
CA ASN A 40 -1.53 6.99 -5.93
C ASN A 40 -0.47 8.11 -5.97
N ASN A 41 0.55 8.05 -5.12
CA ASN A 41 1.67 9.01 -5.16
C ASN A 41 2.46 8.93 -6.48
N ARG A 42 2.62 7.73 -7.05
CA ARG A 42 3.21 7.56 -8.38
C ARG A 42 2.33 8.16 -9.47
N TYR A 43 1.01 7.97 -9.37
CA TYR A 43 0.03 8.54 -10.30
C TYR A 43 0.09 10.08 -10.28
N ASP A 44 0.03 10.69 -9.10
CA ASP A 44 0.16 12.15 -8.93
C ASP A 44 1.47 12.67 -9.53
N TRP A 45 2.58 11.94 -9.36
CA TRP A 45 3.85 12.36 -9.94
C TRP A 45 3.84 12.31 -11.48
N LEU A 46 3.19 11.30 -12.06
CA LEU A 46 3.10 11.16 -13.52
C LEU A 46 2.26 12.28 -14.13
N TRP A 47 1.06 12.51 -13.59
CA TRP A 47 0.04 13.37 -14.18
C TRP A 47 0.06 14.81 -13.65
N ASN A 48 0.33 14.99 -12.37
CA ASN A 48 0.26 16.29 -11.69
C ASN A 48 1.65 16.89 -11.39
N LYS A 49 2.73 16.12 -11.62
CA LYS A 49 4.12 16.48 -11.23
C LYS A 49 4.30 16.71 -9.73
N GLU A 50 3.33 16.29 -8.93
CA GLU A 50 3.38 16.36 -7.48
C GLU A 50 3.86 15.03 -6.92
N LYS A 51 4.83 15.07 -6.00
CA LYS A 51 5.37 13.87 -5.37
C LYS A 51 5.46 14.10 -3.88
N LYS A 52 4.70 13.32 -3.11
CA LYS A 52 4.76 13.30 -1.66
C LYS A 52 5.97 12.48 -1.21
N SER A 53 6.64 12.96 -0.17
CA SER A 53 7.71 12.21 0.50
C SER A 53 7.13 11.04 1.30
N ALA A 54 7.97 10.06 1.65
CA ALA A 54 7.56 8.92 2.47
C ALA A 54 6.96 9.38 3.82
N THR A 55 7.51 10.42 4.44
CA THR A 55 6.99 11.00 5.68
C THR A 55 5.59 11.58 5.49
N GLN A 56 5.35 12.30 4.40
CA GLN A 56 4.02 12.87 4.12
C GLN A 56 2.96 11.79 3.89
N ILE A 57 3.34 10.71 3.19
CA ILE A 57 2.48 9.54 2.98
C ILE A 57 2.18 8.85 4.32
N GLY A 58 3.20 8.64 5.17
CA GLY A 58 3.04 8.07 6.51
C GLY A 58 2.16 8.92 7.43
N THR A 59 2.27 10.25 7.39
CA THR A 59 1.38 11.10 8.20
C THR A 59 -0.07 11.03 7.74
N ALA A 60 -0.34 10.87 6.44
CA ALA A 60 -1.70 10.70 5.93
C ALA A 60 -2.29 9.33 6.29
N TRP A 61 -1.42 8.32 6.47
CA TRP A 61 -1.78 7.02 7.01
C TRP A 61 -2.26 7.11 8.45
N ASP A 62 -1.48 7.77 9.31
CA ASP A 62 -1.76 7.86 10.75
C ASP A 62 -3.02 8.68 11.06
N THR A 63 -3.39 9.64 10.21
CA THR A 63 -4.59 10.46 10.37
C THR A 63 -5.87 9.77 9.88
N GLY A 64 -5.79 8.54 9.37
CA GLY A 64 -6.96 7.80 8.88
C GLY A 64 -7.58 8.39 7.63
N ALA A 65 -6.83 9.22 6.88
CA ALA A 65 -7.30 9.86 5.66
C ALA A 65 -7.48 8.89 4.47
N CYS A 66 -7.12 7.62 4.64
CA CYS A 66 -7.30 6.58 3.63
C CYS A 66 -8.04 5.41 4.25
N SER A 67 -9.31 5.24 3.85
CA SER A 67 -10.14 4.15 4.33
C SER A 67 -9.89 2.89 3.49
N ILE A 68 -9.92 1.72 4.15
CA ILE A 68 -9.87 0.41 3.48
C ILE A 68 -10.93 0.30 2.37
N ILE A 69 -12.02 1.04 2.48
CA ILE A 69 -13.15 1.07 1.53
C ILE A 69 -12.71 1.58 0.15
N GLU A 70 -11.83 2.57 0.07
CA GLU A 70 -11.31 3.07 -1.23
C GLU A 70 -10.34 2.05 -1.87
N ALA A 71 -9.59 1.30 -1.07
CA ALA A 71 -8.72 0.22 -1.55
C ALA A 71 -9.52 -1.03 -1.97
N GLU A 72 -10.63 -1.34 -1.29
CA GLU A 72 -11.56 -2.43 -1.65
C GLU A 72 -12.35 -2.10 -2.94
N ALA A 73 -12.68 -0.83 -3.20
CA ALA A 73 -13.42 -0.41 -4.40
C ALA A 73 -12.65 -0.59 -5.73
N LEU A 74 -11.33 -0.78 -5.68
CA LEU A 74 -10.47 -0.96 -6.86
C LEU A 74 -9.86 -2.36 -6.97
N ALA A 75 -10.23 -3.26 -6.08
CA ALA A 75 -9.87 -4.68 -6.14
C ALA A 75 -10.82 -5.52 -7.03
N CYS A 76 -11.76 -4.88 -7.75
CA CYS A 76 -12.65 -5.49 -8.74
C CYS A 76 -12.32 -5.01 -10.15
#